data_AF-A0A095T0B7-F1
#
_entry.id   AF-A0A095T0B7-F1
#
_cell.length_a   1.000
_cell.length_b   1.000
_cell.length_c   1.000
_cell.angle_alpha   90.00
_cell.angle_beta   90.00
_cell.angle_gamma   90.00
#
_symmetry.space_group_name_H-M   'P 1'
#
loop_
_entity.id
_entity.type
_entity.pdbx_description
1 polymer ?
#
loop_
_entity_poly.entity_id
_entity_poly.type
_entity_poly.pdbx_seq_one_letter_code
_entity_poly.pdbx_strand_id
1 'polypeptide(L)'
;MLFVDKNGLVDAERIIKRFSTIERGKLDKVNGIVVHQTGDSTAEISFNSYKHTGANGAHFLIDKDGNIYQTASVFKVTNHVGNIRSRCYMLRWLVAELTYTLKVPMTEIFRHPEVSYKVKTEAGTARW
;
A
#
# COMPACT_ATOMS: atom_id res chain seq x y z
N MET A 1 7.44 13.23 -17.34
CA MET A 1 7.85 12.27 -16.29
C MET A 1 7.77 13.01 -14.97
N LEU A 2 7.13 12.44 -13.94
CA LEU A 2 7.02 13.10 -12.63
C LEU A 2 8.38 13.02 -11.91
N PHE A 3 8.87 14.15 -11.41
CA PHE A 3 10.08 14.22 -10.58
C PHE A 3 9.67 14.21 -9.09
N VAL A 4 10.56 13.72 -8.22
CA VAL A 4 10.40 13.84 -6.77
C VAL A 4 11.56 14.67 -6.26
N ASP A 5 11.26 15.80 -5.65
CA ASP A 5 12.27 16.72 -5.11
C ASP A 5 13.00 16.12 -3.90
N LYS A 6 14.04 16.83 -3.45
CA LYS A 6 14.83 16.45 -2.27
C LYS A 6 14.00 16.35 -0.97
N ASN A 7 12.82 16.95 -0.94
CA ASN A 7 11.91 16.94 0.20
C ASN A 7 10.89 15.79 0.11
N GLY A 8 10.92 15.01 -0.96
CA GLY A 8 9.96 13.94 -1.23
C GLY A 8 8.62 14.45 -1.73
N LEU A 9 8.58 15.64 -2.31
CA LEU A 9 7.41 16.19 -3.00
C LEU A 9 7.49 15.87 -4.48
N VAL A 10 6.40 15.37 -5.03
CA VAL A 10 6.29 15.19 -6.48
C VAL A 10 6.32 16.58 -7.14
N ASP A 11 6.79 16.67 -8.38
CA ASP A 11 6.77 17.90 -9.16
C ASP A 11 5.53 17.87 -10.07
N ALA A 12 4.46 18.50 -9.57
CA ALA A 12 3.21 18.67 -10.27
C ALA A 12 2.48 19.90 -9.73
N GLU A 13 1.79 20.62 -10.62
CA GLU A 13 1.02 21.85 -10.38
C GLU A 13 -0.04 21.71 -9.26
N ARG A 14 -0.36 20.48 -8.84
CA ARG A 14 -1.41 20.14 -7.85
C ARG A 14 -0.88 19.85 -6.44
N ILE A 15 0.39 20.10 -6.14
CA ILE A 15 0.99 19.73 -4.85
C ILE A 15 0.88 20.88 -3.85
N ILE A 16 -0.32 21.05 -3.31
CA ILE A 16 -0.72 22.30 -2.62
C ILE A 16 -0.80 22.15 -1.09
N LYS A 17 -0.63 20.95 -0.49
CA LYS A 17 -0.88 20.81 0.96
C LYS A 17 -0.10 19.71 1.67
N ARG A 18 0.96 20.05 2.40
CA ARG A 18 1.78 19.14 3.22
C ARG A 18 1.51 19.30 4.73
N PHE A 19 1.46 18.19 5.46
CA PHE A 19 1.27 18.14 6.91
C PHE A 19 2.41 17.36 7.58
N SER A 20 3.42 18.04 8.12
CA SER A 20 4.54 17.38 8.81
C SER A 20 4.12 16.60 10.07
N THR A 21 2.97 16.95 10.65
CA THR A 21 2.32 16.30 11.81
C THR A 21 1.91 14.85 11.57
N ILE A 22 1.72 14.44 10.32
CA ILE A 22 1.45 13.03 9.93
C ILE A 22 2.68 12.30 9.38
N GLU A 23 3.81 12.99 9.24
CA GLU A 23 5.09 12.39 8.87
C GLU A 23 5.76 11.72 10.08
N ARG A 24 6.39 10.57 9.85
CA ARG A 24 7.05 9.77 10.89
C ARG A 24 8.53 9.55 10.55
N GLY A 25 9.03 8.34 10.85
CA GLY A 25 10.38 7.92 10.51
C GLY A 25 10.68 8.03 9.01
N LYS A 26 11.96 7.93 8.67
CA LYS A 26 12.42 7.91 7.28
C LYS A 26 11.88 6.66 6.57
N LEU A 27 11.42 6.83 5.33
CA LEU A 27 11.08 5.74 4.43
C LEU A 27 12.19 5.63 3.37
N ASP A 28 13.08 4.65 3.55
CA ASP A 28 14.24 4.49 2.66
C ASP A 28 13.87 3.98 1.27
N LYS A 29 12.79 3.21 1.16
CA LYS A 29 12.34 2.61 -0.09
C LYS A 29 10.83 2.41 -0.11
N VAL A 30 10.20 2.83 -1.21
CA VAL A 30 8.81 2.49 -1.52
C VAL A 30 8.78 1.13 -2.21
N ASN A 31 8.08 0.16 -1.63
CA ASN A 31 7.95 -1.20 -2.18
C ASN A 31 6.54 -1.53 -2.67
N GLY A 32 5.57 -0.63 -2.46
CA GLY A 32 4.18 -0.84 -2.84
C GLY A 32 3.33 0.40 -2.64
N ILE A 33 2.13 0.37 -3.23
CA ILE A 33 1.12 1.42 -3.14
C ILE A 33 -0.11 0.79 -2.49
N VAL A 34 -0.65 1.43 -1.44
CA VAL A 34 -1.88 0.99 -0.77
C VAL A 34 -2.93 2.07 -0.95
N VAL A 35 -3.98 1.76 -1.70
CA VAL A 35 -5.12 2.65 -1.93
C VAL A 35 -6.18 2.36 -0.87
N HIS A 36 -6.74 3.43 -0.31
CA HIS A 36 -7.85 3.38 0.63
C HIS A 36 -8.81 4.52 0.34
N GLN A 37 -10.03 4.42 0.87
CA GLN A 37 -11.06 5.43 0.76
C GLN A 37 -11.35 6.00 2.15
N THR A 38 -11.45 7.32 2.26
CA THR A 38 -11.99 7.99 3.45
C THR A 38 -13.51 8.02 3.38
N GLY A 39 -14.17 8.02 4.55
CA GLY A 39 -15.62 8.23 4.64
C GLY A 39 -16.04 9.69 4.49
N ASP A 40 -15.07 10.61 4.38
CA ASP A 40 -15.29 12.05 4.41
C ASP A 40 -15.95 12.57 3.12
N SER A 41 -16.67 13.69 3.25
CA SER A 41 -17.31 14.34 2.11
C SER A 41 -16.38 15.25 1.32
N THR A 42 -15.30 15.75 1.95
CA THR A 42 -14.31 16.66 1.36
C THR A 42 -12.92 16.43 1.95
N ALA A 43 -11.89 16.86 1.24
CA ALA A 43 -10.50 16.80 1.71
C ALA A 43 -10.25 17.60 3.01
N GLU A 44 -10.97 18.71 3.22
CA GLU A 44 -10.76 19.56 4.40
C GLU A 44 -11.08 18.86 5.72
N ILE A 45 -12.02 17.91 5.71
CA ILE A 45 -12.33 17.10 6.89
C ILE A 45 -11.11 16.24 7.27
N SER A 46 -10.48 15.57 6.30
CA SER A 46 -9.26 14.80 6.54
C SER A 46 -8.10 15.72 6.95
N PHE A 47 -7.99 16.91 6.36
CA PHE A 47 -6.97 17.89 6.72
C PHE A 47 -7.07 18.40 8.15
N ASN A 48 -8.28 18.53 8.70
CA ASN A 48 -8.45 18.91 10.10
C ASN A 48 -7.82 17.88 11.05
N SER A 49 -7.98 16.59 10.74
CA SER A 49 -7.28 15.53 11.49
C SER A 49 -5.76 15.65 11.34
N TYR A 50 -5.29 15.86 10.11
CA TYR A 50 -3.85 15.90 9.83
C TYR A 50 -3.12 17.02 10.54
N LYS A 51 -3.79 18.10 10.94
CA LYS A 51 -3.19 19.22 11.73
C LYS A 51 -2.75 18.78 13.14
N HIS A 52 -3.22 17.65 13.67
CA HIS A 52 -2.88 17.18 15.01
C HIS A 52 -1.65 16.26 15.02
N THR A 53 -0.68 16.56 15.87
CA THR A 53 0.51 15.72 16.07
C THR A 53 0.10 14.30 16.45
N GLY A 54 0.64 13.30 15.75
CA GLY A 54 0.35 11.90 16.02
C GLY A 54 -0.89 11.36 15.30
N ALA A 55 -1.66 12.20 14.60
CA ALA A 55 -2.80 11.76 13.78
C ALA A 55 -2.38 10.76 12.70
N ASN A 56 -3.29 9.83 12.39
CA ASN A 56 -3.16 8.98 11.21
C ASN A 56 -3.33 9.81 9.94
N GLY A 57 -2.73 9.35 8.85
CA GLY A 57 -2.83 10.05 7.57
C GLY A 57 -2.10 9.32 6.47
N ALA A 58 -2.28 9.81 5.24
CA ALA A 58 -1.73 9.21 4.02
C ALA A 58 -0.75 10.16 3.31
N HIS A 59 -0.03 9.64 2.31
CA HIS A 59 0.87 10.46 1.47
C HIS A 59 0.13 11.31 0.45
N PHE A 60 -0.96 10.78 -0.09
CA PHE A 60 -1.79 11.45 -1.08
C PHE A 60 -3.26 11.34 -0.69
N LEU A 61 -4.02 12.36 -1.03
CA LEU A 61 -5.47 12.40 -0.92
C LEU A 61 -6.03 12.87 -2.26
N ILE A 62 -7.05 12.16 -2.76
CA ILE A 62 -7.79 12.54 -3.96
C ILE A 62 -9.21 12.87 -3.50
N ASP A 63 -9.63 14.11 -3.67
CA ASP A 63 -10.98 14.54 -3.31
C ASP A 63 -11.98 14.15 -4.40
N LYS A 64 -13.27 14.20 -4.08
CA LYS A 64 -14.36 13.75 -4.98
C LYS A 64 -14.48 14.58 -6.26
N ASP A 65 -13.97 15.80 -6.24
CA ASP A 65 -13.90 16.69 -7.40
C ASP A 65 -12.66 16.42 -8.29
N GLY A 66 -11.82 15.43 -7.92
CA GLY A 66 -10.62 15.05 -8.66
C GLY A 66 -9.38 15.89 -8.31
N ASN A 67 -9.46 16.79 -7.33
CA ASN A 67 -8.29 17.46 -6.79
C ASN A 67 -7.38 16.46 -6.07
N ILE A 68 -6.08 16.55 -6.33
CA ILE A 68 -5.06 15.67 -5.75
C ILE A 68 -4.20 16.51 -4.83
N TYR A 69 -3.98 16.02 -3.61
CA TYR A 69 -3.15 16.66 -2.60
C TYR A 69 -2.07 15.70 -2.16
N GLN A 70 -0.81 16.16 -2.13
CA GLN A 70 0.26 15.42 -1.50
C GLN A 70 0.42 15.87 -0.04
N THR A 71 -0.16 15.10 0.87
CA THR A 71 -0.29 15.41 2.30
C THR A 71 0.94 15.07 3.12
N ALA A 72 1.85 14.23 2.62
CA ALA A 72 3.12 13.93 3.26
C ALA A 72 4.23 13.63 2.23
N SER A 73 5.48 13.81 2.65
CA SER A 73 6.66 13.42 1.88
C SER A 73 6.69 11.91 1.60
N VAL A 74 7.00 11.51 0.37
CA VAL A 74 7.20 10.10 0.01
C VAL A 74 8.47 9.49 0.62
N PHE A 75 9.32 10.30 1.26
CA PHE A 75 10.50 9.85 2.02
C PHE A 75 10.22 9.70 3.51
N LYS A 76 8.96 9.85 3.93
CA LYS A 76 8.52 9.71 5.32
C LYS A 76 7.46 8.62 5.42
N VAL A 77 7.47 7.90 6.54
CA VAL A 77 6.39 6.98 6.88
C VAL A 77 5.16 7.77 7.31
N THR A 78 3.97 7.30 6.96
CA THR A 78 2.68 7.77 7.50
C THR A 78 1.91 6.57 8.06
N ASN A 79 1.04 6.78 9.04
CA ASN A 79 0.24 5.71 9.64
C ASN A 79 -1.12 5.62 8.94
N HIS A 80 -1.23 4.80 7.89
CA HIS A 80 -2.50 4.60 7.17
C HIS A 80 -2.92 3.13 6.97
N VAL A 81 -2.01 2.16 7.17
CA VAL A 81 -2.29 0.73 6.93
C VAL A 81 -2.56 -0.06 8.22
N GLY A 82 -2.05 0.41 9.35
CA GLY A 82 -2.04 -0.36 10.59
C GLY A 82 -1.14 -1.61 10.50
N ASN A 83 -1.50 -2.68 11.20
CA ASN A 83 -0.74 -3.94 11.18
C ASN A 83 -0.91 -4.65 9.83
N ILE A 84 0.18 -4.72 9.05
CA ILE A 84 0.19 -5.40 7.75
C ILE A 84 0.08 -6.92 7.94
N ARG A 85 -0.83 -7.56 7.19
CA ARG A 85 -0.95 -9.03 7.16
C ARG A 85 0.30 -9.65 6.53
N SER A 86 0.74 -10.79 7.04
CA SER A 86 1.91 -11.48 6.48
C SER A 86 1.65 -11.92 5.04
N ARG A 87 2.69 -11.88 4.20
CA ARG A 87 2.58 -12.33 2.79
C ARG A 87 2.08 -13.78 2.68
N CYS A 88 2.49 -14.64 3.61
CA CYS A 88 2.02 -16.03 3.67
C CYS A 88 0.51 -16.09 3.91
N TYR A 89 -0.04 -15.23 4.78
CA TYR A 89 -1.49 -15.17 5.01
C TYR A 89 -2.26 -14.78 3.74
N MET A 90 -1.75 -13.77 3.00
CA MET A 90 -2.38 -13.34 1.74
C MET A 90 -2.36 -14.45 0.68
N LEU A 91 -1.25 -15.20 0.56
CA LEU A 91 -1.14 -16.33 -0.36
C LEU A 91 -2.10 -17.46 0.01
N ARG A 92 -2.20 -17.80 1.30
CA ARG A 92 -3.16 -18.81 1.81
C ARG A 92 -4.58 -18.48 1.44
N TRP A 93 -5.00 -17.25 1.72
CA TRP A 93 -6.34 -16.79 1.38
C TRP A 93 -6.59 -16.89 -0.12
N LEU A 94 -5.67 -16.39 -0.96
CA LEU A 94 -5.85 -16.44 -2.41
C LEU A 94 -5.97 -17.87 -2.94
N VAL A 95 -5.12 -18.79 -2.49
CA VAL A 95 -5.18 -20.20 -2.90
C VAL A 95 -6.50 -20.84 -2.44
N ALA A 96 -6.98 -20.54 -1.23
CA ALA A 96 -8.27 -21.04 -0.74
C ALA A 96 -9.45 -20.51 -1.58
N GLU A 97 -9.47 -19.22 -1.94
CA GLU A 97 -10.54 -18.67 -2.79
C GLU A 97 -10.51 -19.25 -4.21
N LEU A 98 -9.32 -19.43 -4.79
CA LEU A 98 -9.16 -20.02 -6.12
C LEU A 98 -9.59 -21.48 -6.16
N THR A 99 -9.24 -22.27 -5.14
CA THR A 99 -9.67 -23.69 -5.05
C THR A 99 -11.19 -23.80 -4.92
N TYR A 100 -11.80 -22.96 -4.09
CA TYR A 100 -13.25 -22.89 -3.98
C TYR A 100 -13.93 -22.49 -5.30
N THR A 101 -13.45 -21.41 -5.93
CA THR A 101 -14.07 -20.83 -7.14
C THR A 101 -13.90 -21.74 -8.35
N LEU A 102 -12.70 -22.25 -8.57
CA LEU A 102 -12.37 -23.08 -9.74
C LEU A 102 -12.67 -24.56 -9.52
N LYS A 103 -13.12 -24.94 -8.31
CA LYS A 103 -13.37 -26.33 -7.91
C LYS A 103 -12.14 -27.23 -8.07
N VAL A 104 -10.96 -26.67 -7.84
CA VAL A 104 -9.70 -27.41 -7.82
C VAL A 104 -9.44 -27.83 -6.37
N PRO A 105 -9.22 -29.12 -6.07
CA PRO A 105 -8.94 -29.54 -4.70
C PRO A 105 -7.57 -29.01 -4.24
N MET A 106 -7.44 -28.69 -2.94
CA MET A 106 -6.17 -28.21 -2.35
C MET A 106 -5.00 -29.20 -2.54
N THR A 107 -5.29 -30.48 -2.80
CA THR A 107 -4.29 -31.52 -3.11
C THR A 107 -3.65 -31.35 -4.49
N GLU A 108 -4.26 -30.57 -5.38
CA GLU A 108 -3.78 -30.30 -6.74
C GLU A 108 -3.08 -28.93 -6.85
N ILE A 109 -2.53 -28.44 -5.73
CA ILE A 109 -1.75 -27.21 -5.67
C ILE A 109 -0.28 -27.58 -5.43
N PHE A 110 0.51 -27.45 -6.49
CA PHE A 110 1.92 -27.86 -6.50
C PHE A 110 2.86 -26.67 -6.70
N ARG A 111 4.07 -26.79 -6.13
CA ARG A 111 5.21 -25.97 -6.54
C ARG A 111 5.71 -26.46 -7.89
N HIS A 112 6.25 -25.55 -8.69
CA HIS A 112 6.77 -25.89 -10.01
C HIS A 112 7.81 -27.05 -10.00
N PRO A 113 8.75 -27.14 -9.03
CA PRO A 113 9.70 -28.24 -8.98
C PRO A 113 9.09 -29.61 -8.63
N GLU A 114 7.88 -29.66 -8.07
CA GLU A 114 7.19 -30.91 -7.72
C GLU A 114 6.58 -31.59 -8.95
N VAL A 115 6.27 -30.80 -9.99
CA VAL A 115 5.63 -31.29 -11.23
C VAL A 115 6.54 -31.19 -12.46
N SER A 116 7.73 -30.58 -12.34
CA SER A 116 8.68 -30.39 -13.45
C SER A 116 10.14 -30.31 -12.97
N TYR A 117 11.10 -30.77 -13.78
CA TYR A 117 12.55 -30.74 -13.50
C TYR A 117 13.14 -29.31 -13.61
N LYS A 118 12.62 -28.37 -12.83
CA LYS A 118 13.02 -26.96 -12.80
C LYS A 118 13.75 -26.61 -11.49
N VAL A 119 14.01 -25.32 -11.27
CA VAL A 119 14.85 -24.82 -10.18
C VAL A 119 14.24 -25.19 -8.83
N LYS A 120 14.92 -26.03 -8.03
CA LYS A 120 14.40 -26.58 -6.75
C LYS A 120 13.94 -25.54 -5.71
N THR A 121 14.43 -24.30 -5.80
CA THR A 121 14.09 -23.23 -4.86
C THR A 121 12.87 -22.39 -5.28
N GLU A 122 12.36 -22.60 -6.49
CA GLU A 122 11.20 -21.87 -7.01
C GLU A 122 9.96 -22.14 -6.13
N ALA A 123 9.31 -21.05 -5.69
CA ALA A 123 8.23 -21.09 -4.70
C ALA A 123 8.59 -21.83 -3.39
N GLY A 124 9.88 -22.01 -3.07
CA GLY A 124 10.34 -22.81 -1.93
C GLY A 124 9.86 -22.30 -0.57
N THR A 125 9.56 -21.00 -0.47
CA THR A 125 9.05 -20.34 0.73
C THR A 125 7.53 -20.14 0.73
N ALA A 126 6.84 -20.52 -0.36
CA ALA A 126 5.40 -20.39 -0.47
C ALA A 126 4.70 -21.32 0.53
N ARG A 127 3.76 -20.76 1.29
CA ARG A 127 2.92 -21.52 2.23
C ARG A 127 1.48 -21.18 1.90
N TRP A 128 0.77 -22.14 1.35
CA TRP A 128 -0.69 -22.15 1.28
C TRP A 128 -1.27 -22.94 2.47
#